data_AF-A0A067TCS7-F1
#
_entry.id   AF-A0A067TCS7-F1
#
_cell.length_a   1.000
_cell.length_b   1.000
_cell.length_c   1.000
_cell.angle_alpha   90.00
_cell.angle_beta   90.00
_cell.angle_gamma   90.00
#
_symmetry.space_group_name_H-M   'P 1'
#
loop_
_entity.id
_entity.type
_entity.pdbx_description
1 polymer ?
#
loop_
_entity_poly.entity_id
_entity_poly.type
_entity_poly.pdbx_seq_one_letter_code
_entity_poly.pdbx_strand_id
1 'polypeptide(L)'
;MESLPTPCIESNPDIAGIGVLYAVCAQAALSFVASGLAMTDGIITAEERERNSVLPKGNLFLSISITSIALIQHTKLSVYHSLIVLNFGWILEGPLLLTSSSTLVRAVAARYTTDDDIAFDAVQQGTETSWWMFVSLFLQAIFGILVWSNITTYGGELANCTDRTSLFILGGIWTLPVLNNLIKIFSIPVYGIRLLDVVVTLLNAVIRWNLRRGHNNSDIRIPLGDFSWLFFSLLS
;
A
#
# COMPACT_ATOMS: atom_id res chain seq x y z
N MET A 1 2.32 28.06 -37.00
CA MET A 1 2.91 26.72 -36.93
C MET A 1 1.88 25.84 -36.24
N GLU A 2 1.10 25.08 -37.00
CA GLU A 2 0.25 24.03 -36.44
C GLU A 2 1.18 22.95 -35.89
N SER A 3 1.19 22.77 -34.57
CA SER A 3 1.82 21.63 -33.94
C SER A 3 1.16 20.37 -34.49
N LEU A 4 1.93 19.53 -35.19
CA LEU A 4 1.50 18.18 -35.56
C LEU A 4 0.95 17.51 -34.30
N PRO A 5 -0.26 16.90 -34.33
CA PRO A 5 -0.83 16.25 -33.17
C PRO A 5 0.18 15.22 -32.68
N THR A 6 0.63 15.38 -31.43
CA THR A 6 1.56 14.45 -30.79
C THR A 6 0.91 13.08 -30.90
N PRO A 7 1.45 12.14 -31.70
CA PRO A 7 0.80 10.86 -31.89
C PRO A 7 0.78 10.18 -30.53
N CYS A 8 -0.42 9.84 -30.06
CA CYS A 8 -0.56 9.03 -28.87
C CYS A 8 0.30 7.79 -29.05
N ILE A 9 1.39 7.70 -28.30
CA ILE A 9 2.26 6.53 -28.32
C ILE A 9 1.41 5.40 -27.76
N GLU A 10 1.04 4.48 -28.64
CA GLU A 10 0.35 3.26 -28.25
C GLU A 10 1.17 2.60 -27.15
N SER A 11 0.54 2.41 -26.00
CA SER A 11 1.21 1.84 -24.84
C SER A 11 1.65 0.44 -25.21
N ASN A 12 2.91 0.27 -25.63
CA ASN A 12 3.42 -1.03 -26.02
C ASN A 12 3.69 -1.85 -24.74
N PRO A 13 2.88 -2.87 -24.43
CA PRO A 13 3.07 -3.69 -23.24
C PRO A 13 4.41 -4.45 -23.25
N ASP A 14 5.13 -4.51 -24.38
CA ASP A 14 6.41 -5.20 -24.51
C ASP A 14 7.59 -4.49 -23.84
N ILE A 15 7.49 -3.19 -23.51
CA ILE A 15 8.61 -2.44 -22.92
C ILE A 15 8.86 -2.81 -21.44
N ALA A 16 7.81 -3.21 -20.71
CA ALA A 16 7.97 -3.92 -19.44
C ALA A 16 7.88 -5.44 -19.63
N GLY A 17 7.32 -5.93 -20.75
CA GLY A 17 7.17 -7.33 -21.08
C GLY A 17 6.11 -8.02 -20.23
N ILE A 18 5.17 -8.71 -20.87
CA ILE A 18 4.14 -9.51 -20.19
C ILE A 18 4.76 -10.52 -19.19
N GLY A 19 6.00 -10.96 -19.43
CA GLY A 19 6.77 -11.81 -18.54
C GLY A 19 7.07 -11.16 -17.17
N VAL A 20 7.38 -9.86 -17.12
CA VAL A 20 7.63 -9.17 -15.84
C VAL A 20 6.34 -9.07 -15.03
N LEU A 21 5.20 -8.77 -15.70
CA LEU A 21 3.89 -8.80 -15.06
C LEU A 21 3.60 -10.17 -14.44
N TYR A 22 3.78 -11.25 -15.20
CA TYR A 22 3.56 -12.61 -14.67
C TYR A 22 4.54 -12.96 -13.54
N ALA A 23 5.80 -12.57 -13.63
CA ALA A 23 6.78 -12.83 -12.58
C ALA A 23 6.41 -12.10 -11.28
N VAL A 24 6.05 -10.81 -11.36
CA VAL A 24 5.60 -10.01 -10.21
C VAL A 24 4.32 -10.58 -9.61
N CYS A 25 3.32 -10.92 -10.44
CA CYS A 25 2.08 -11.53 -9.98
C CYS A 25 2.32 -12.89 -9.33
N ALA A 26 3.18 -13.74 -9.90
CA ALA A 26 3.53 -15.04 -9.33
C ALA A 26 4.26 -14.87 -7.98
N GLN A 27 5.20 -13.95 -7.89
CA GLN A 27 5.94 -13.68 -6.66
C GLN A 27 5.01 -13.17 -5.55
N ALA A 28 4.10 -12.25 -5.88
CA ALA A 28 3.09 -11.76 -4.95
C ALA A 28 2.11 -12.86 -4.54
N ALA A 29 1.63 -13.68 -5.48
CA ALA A 29 0.72 -14.78 -5.20
C ALA A 29 1.36 -15.86 -4.32
N LEU A 30 2.62 -16.23 -4.57
CA LEU A 30 3.34 -17.19 -3.73
C LEU A 30 3.56 -16.64 -2.32
N SER A 31 3.88 -15.35 -2.20
CA SER A 31 3.99 -14.67 -0.91
C SER A 31 2.64 -14.67 -0.16
N PHE A 32 1.55 -14.42 -0.90
CA PHE A 32 0.19 -14.46 -0.36
C PHE A 32 -0.20 -15.85 0.13
N VAL A 33 0.06 -16.90 -0.66
CA VAL A 33 -0.24 -18.29 -0.31
C VAL A 33 0.56 -18.73 0.92
N ALA A 34 1.85 -18.40 0.98
CA ALA A 34 2.69 -18.73 2.13
C ALA A 34 2.15 -18.07 3.42
N SER A 35 1.82 -16.79 3.36
CA SER A 35 1.23 -16.06 4.47
C SER A 35 -0.16 -16.58 4.86
N GLY A 36 -1.01 -16.91 3.89
CA GLY A 36 -2.35 -17.43 4.13
C GLY A 36 -2.34 -18.82 4.76
N LEU A 37 -1.46 -19.72 4.30
CA LEU A 37 -1.31 -21.06 4.87
C LEU A 37 -0.85 -21.00 6.34
N ALA A 38 0.09 -20.11 6.65
CA ALA A 38 0.56 -19.88 8.03
C ALA A 38 -0.50 -19.29 8.97
N MET A 39 -1.66 -18.89 8.45
CA MET A 39 -2.78 -18.40 9.27
C MET A 39 -3.86 -19.47 9.49
N THR A 40 -3.78 -20.62 8.81
CA THR A 40 -4.89 -21.60 8.78
C THR A 40 -5.10 -22.34 10.10
N ASP A 41 -4.06 -22.53 10.89
CA ASP A 41 -4.11 -23.17 12.21
C ASP A 41 -4.32 -22.18 13.36
N GLY A 42 -4.31 -20.87 13.06
CA GLY A 42 -4.48 -19.79 14.02
C GLY A 42 -3.28 -19.56 14.94
N ILE A 43 -2.15 -20.24 14.73
CA ILE A 43 -0.95 -20.13 15.58
C ILE A 43 0.27 -19.87 14.70
N ILE A 44 0.77 -18.64 14.68
CA ILE A 44 2.00 -18.30 13.95
C ILE A 44 3.21 -18.71 14.81
N THR A 45 3.89 -19.79 14.44
CA THR A 45 5.12 -20.22 15.09
C THR A 45 6.28 -19.23 14.86
N ALA A 46 7.34 -19.31 15.67
CA ALA A 46 8.51 -18.43 15.50
C ALA A 46 9.18 -18.62 14.12
N GLU A 47 9.24 -19.85 13.64
CA GLU A 47 9.80 -20.23 12.34
C GLU A 47 8.95 -19.69 11.18
N GLU A 48 7.62 -19.81 11.28
CA GLU A 48 6.70 -19.22 10.30
C GLU A 48 6.74 -17.71 10.31
N ARG A 49 6.89 -17.08 11.48
CA ARG A 49 7.09 -15.63 11.60
C ARG A 49 8.37 -15.20 10.89
N GLU A 50 9.48 -15.90 11.12
CA GLU A 50 10.74 -15.61 10.44
C GLU A 50 10.60 -15.76 8.92
N ARG A 51 10.03 -16.87 8.45
CA ARG A 51 9.78 -17.12 7.02
C ARG A 51 8.85 -16.07 6.39
N ASN A 52 7.77 -15.71 7.07
CA ASN A 52 6.81 -14.68 6.66
C ASN A 52 7.40 -13.27 6.73
N SER A 53 8.51 -13.06 7.47
CA SER A 53 9.22 -11.79 7.47
C SER A 53 10.21 -11.65 6.30
N VAL A 54 10.70 -12.76 5.73
CA VAL A 54 11.73 -12.73 4.68
C VAL A 54 11.13 -12.64 3.29
N LEU A 55 10.15 -13.50 2.96
CA LEU A 55 9.58 -13.58 1.61
C LEU A 55 8.97 -12.24 1.14
N PRO A 56 8.19 -11.52 1.96
CA PRO A 56 7.55 -10.29 1.50
C PRO A 56 8.49 -9.07 1.49
N LYS A 57 9.67 -9.12 2.11
CA LYS A 57 10.66 -8.03 2.03
C LYS A 57 11.08 -7.75 0.59
N GLY A 58 11.26 -8.80 -0.22
CA GLY A 58 11.56 -8.64 -1.64
C GLY A 58 10.47 -7.87 -2.38
N ASN A 59 9.20 -8.21 -2.11
CA ASN A 59 8.05 -7.51 -2.70
C ASN A 59 7.97 -6.06 -2.24
N LEU A 60 8.27 -5.82 -0.96
CA LEU A 60 8.27 -4.50 -0.36
C LEU A 60 9.33 -3.59 -1.00
N PHE A 61 10.56 -4.04 -1.13
CA PHE A 61 11.62 -3.25 -1.79
C PHE A 61 11.31 -3.00 -3.26
N LEU A 62 10.72 -3.98 -3.94
CA LEU A 62 10.27 -3.80 -5.32
C LEU A 62 9.16 -2.73 -5.40
N SER A 63 8.17 -2.79 -4.51
CA SER A 63 7.08 -1.81 -4.39
C SER A 63 7.60 -0.38 -4.17
N ILE A 64 8.54 -0.22 -3.23
CA ILE A 64 9.20 1.07 -2.97
C ILE A 64 9.91 1.56 -4.22
N SER A 65 10.66 0.69 -4.88
CA SER A 65 11.48 1.05 -6.05
C SER A 65 10.62 1.53 -7.22
N ILE A 66 9.59 0.75 -7.60
CA ILE A 66 8.71 1.11 -8.72
C ILE A 66 7.93 2.40 -8.43
N THR A 67 7.46 2.58 -7.20
CA THR A 67 6.68 3.76 -6.81
C THR A 67 7.56 5.01 -6.75
N SER A 68 8.79 4.88 -6.24
CA SER A 68 9.76 5.98 -6.20
C SER A 68 10.14 6.44 -7.61
N ILE A 69 10.43 5.50 -8.52
CA ILE A 69 10.74 5.83 -9.92
C ILE A 69 9.56 6.52 -10.58
N ALA A 70 8.34 6.04 -10.36
CA ALA A 70 7.13 6.65 -10.92
C ALA A 70 6.85 8.06 -10.36
N LEU A 71 7.13 8.29 -9.08
CA LEU A 71 7.07 9.63 -8.47
C LEU A 71 8.10 10.58 -9.10
N ILE A 72 9.34 10.13 -9.27
CA ILE A 72 10.41 10.94 -9.91
C ILE A 72 10.05 11.26 -11.36
N GLN A 73 9.46 10.29 -12.08
CA GLN A 73 9.12 10.41 -13.50
C GLN A 73 7.66 10.82 -13.75
N HIS A 74 6.94 11.36 -12.76
CA HIS A 74 5.49 11.59 -12.84
C HIS A 74 5.06 12.51 -14.00
N THR A 75 5.91 13.41 -14.48
CA THR A 75 5.62 14.28 -15.64
C THR A 75 5.81 13.58 -16.98
N LYS A 76 6.50 12.44 -17.01
CA LYS A 76 6.80 11.64 -18.21
C LYS A 76 5.98 10.36 -18.29
N LEU A 77 5.29 9.99 -17.20
CA LEU A 77 4.39 8.85 -17.17
C LEU A 77 2.98 9.26 -17.65
N SER A 78 2.42 8.47 -18.55
CA SER A 78 0.97 8.52 -18.82
C SER A 78 0.18 8.05 -17.61
N VAL A 79 -1.09 8.46 -17.50
CA VAL A 79 -2.03 7.95 -16.50
C VAL A 79 -2.11 6.41 -16.49
N TYR A 80 -2.11 5.77 -17.66
CA TYR A 80 -2.13 4.31 -17.78
C TYR A 80 -1.00 3.64 -16.99
N HIS A 81 0.25 4.02 -17.27
CA HIS A 81 1.43 3.50 -16.59
C HIS A 81 1.40 3.78 -15.09
N SER A 82 0.93 4.94 -14.65
CA SER A 82 0.87 5.27 -13.23
C SER A 82 -0.14 4.38 -12.48
N LEU A 83 -1.26 4.07 -13.11
CA LEU A 83 -2.25 3.15 -12.54
C LEU A 83 -1.74 1.71 -12.48
N ILE A 84 -0.94 1.28 -13.46
CA ILE A 84 -0.24 -0.02 -13.39
C ILE A 84 0.72 -0.06 -12.20
N VAL A 85 1.55 0.98 -12.03
CA VAL A 85 2.49 1.05 -10.90
C VAL A 85 1.74 1.02 -9.57
N LEU A 86 0.65 1.78 -9.44
CA LEU A 86 -0.19 1.75 -8.25
C LEU A 86 -0.80 0.37 -8.00
N ASN A 87 -1.28 -0.31 -9.04
CA ASN A 87 -1.84 -1.67 -8.90
C ASN A 87 -0.76 -2.68 -8.50
N PHE A 88 0.42 -2.64 -9.11
CA PHE A 88 1.55 -3.46 -8.69
C PHE A 88 1.93 -3.21 -7.25
N GLY A 89 1.90 -1.95 -6.83
CA GLY A 89 2.09 -1.58 -5.45
C GLY A 89 1.16 -2.30 -4.48
N TRP A 90 -0.14 -2.34 -4.79
CA TRP A 90 -1.13 -3.08 -4.00
C TRP A 90 -0.90 -4.59 -4.02
N ILE A 91 -0.58 -5.15 -5.18
CA ILE A 91 -0.33 -6.59 -5.36
C ILE A 91 0.89 -7.03 -4.55
N LEU A 92 1.99 -6.26 -4.62
CA LEU A 92 3.24 -6.56 -3.93
C LEU A 92 3.11 -6.46 -2.41
N GLU A 93 2.32 -5.50 -1.92
CA GLU A 93 2.13 -5.26 -0.48
C GLU A 93 0.98 -6.06 0.14
N GLY A 94 0.04 -6.56 -0.66
CA GLY A 94 -1.12 -7.31 -0.19
C GLY A 94 -0.79 -8.43 0.83
N PRO A 95 0.22 -9.29 0.57
CA PRO A 95 0.63 -10.33 1.53
C PRO A 95 1.10 -9.76 2.89
N LEU A 96 1.82 -8.64 2.88
CA LEU A 96 2.24 -7.96 4.10
C LEU A 96 1.05 -7.40 4.86
N LEU A 97 0.09 -6.78 4.16
CA LEU A 97 -1.10 -6.23 4.79
C LEU A 97 -1.98 -7.27 5.49
N LEU A 98 -1.96 -8.53 5.03
CA LEU A 98 -2.66 -9.61 5.74
C LEU A 98 -1.95 -10.02 7.03
N THR A 99 -0.61 -9.99 7.03
CA THR A 99 0.22 -10.49 8.13
C THR A 99 0.61 -9.40 9.13
N SER A 100 0.56 -8.13 8.71
CA SER A 100 0.68 -6.96 9.55
C SER A 100 -0.72 -6.48 9.92
N SER A 101 -1.09 -6.55 11.18
CA SER A 101 -2.29 -5.84 11.62
C SER A 101 -1.97 -4.34 11.61
N SER A 102 -2.55 -3.60 10.65
CA SER A 102 -2.44 -2.14 10.67
C SER A 102 -2.92 -1.62 12.03
N THR A 103 -2.35 -0.51 12.49
CA THR A 103 -2.76 0.10 13.77
C THR A 103 -4.27 0.30 13.84
N LEU A 104 -4.88 0.62 12.69
CA LEU A 104 -6.32 0.79 12.56
C LEU A 104 -7.08 -0.54 12.71
N VAL A 105 -6.62 -1.61 12.06
CA VAL A 105 -7.23 -2.95 12.22
C VAL A 105 -7.10 -3.43 13.66
N ARG A 106 -5.96 -3.19 14.32
CA ARG A 106 -5.77 -3.50 15.75
C ARG A 106 -6.71 -2.69 16.64
N ALA A 107 -6.83 -1.39 16.38
CA ALA A 107 -7.70 -0.50 17.15
C ALA A 107 -9.19 -0.88 16.99
N VAL A 108 -9.59 -1.33 15.80
CA VAL A 108 -10.95 -1.84 15.55
C VAL A 108 -11.14 -3.20 16.20
N ALA A 109 -10.21 -4.14 16.03
CA ALA A 109 -10.31 -5.48 16.60
C ALA A 109 -10.34 -5.45 18.14
N ALA A 110 -9.52 -4.59 18.76
CA ALA A 110 -9.50 -4.39 20.21
C ALA A 110 -10.83 -3.85 20.79
N ARG A 111 -11.75 -3.33 19.96
CA ARG A 111 -13.10 -2.98 20.42
C ARG A 111 -14.04 -4.18 20.48
N TYR A 112 -13.76 -5.24 19.74
CA TYR A 112 -14.62 -6.41 19.61
C TYR A 112 -14.10 -7.64 20.38
N THR A 113 -12.85 -7.61 20.84
CA THR A 113 -12.25 -8.72 21.60
C THR A 113 -11.85 -8.25 23.00
N THR A 114 -12.26 -9.01 24.02
CA THR A 114 -11.78 -8.86 25.41
C THR A 114 -10.47 -9.59 25.66
N ASP A 115 -10.02 -10.44 24.74
CA ASP A 115 -8.72 -11.09 24.78
C ASP A 115 -7.66 -10.21 24.11
N ASP A 116 -6.63 -9.88 24.88
CA ASP A 116 -5.43 -9.15 24.44
C ASP A 116 -4.56 -9.96 23.45
N ASP A 117 -4.88 -11.24 23.27
CA ASP A 117 -4.09 -12.24 22.53
C ASP A 117 -4.47 -12.33 21.04
N ILE A 118 -4.84 -11.22 20.39
CA ILE A 118 -4.89 -11.20 18.92
C ILE A 118 -3.44 -11.21 18.40
N ALA A 119 -2.87 -12.41 18.30
CA ALA A 119 -1.51 -12.73 17.86
C ALA A 119 -1.28 -12.55 16.35
N PHE A 120 -1.90 -11.54 15.73
CA PHE A 120 -1.74 -11.21 14.30
C PHE A 120 -0.75 -10.05 14.11
N ASP A 121 0.48 -10.21 14.62
CA ASP A 121 1.55 -9.24 14.37
C ASP A 121 2.81 -9.98 13.90
N ALA A 122 2.77 -10.49 12.66
CA ALA A 122 3.96 -11.10 12.05
C ALA A 122 5.03 -10.04 11.74
N VAL A 123 4.61 -8.79 11.50
CA VAL A 123 5.49 -7.62 11.38
C VAL A 123 5.54 -6.90 12.72
N GLN A 124 6.31 -7.45 13.65
CA GLN A 124 6.45 -6.89 14.99
C GLN A 124 6.77 -5.38 14.93
N GLN A 125 5.92 -4.57 15.57
CA GLN A 125 6.10 -3.12 15.64
C GLN A 125 7.50 -2.76 16.17
N GLY A 126 8.25 -1.96 15.41
CA GLY A 126 9.62 -1.54 15.74
C GLY A 126 10.72 -2.38 15.08
N THR A 127 10.38 -3.38 14.27
CA THR A 127 11.34 -4.04 13.38
C THR A 127 11.70 -3.16 12.18
N GLU A 128 12.84 -3.44 11.56
CA GLU A 128 13.28 -2.78 10.32
C GLU A 128 12.23 -2.88 9.20
N THR A 129 11.59 -4.05 9.06
CA THR A 129 10.52 -4.28 8.08
C THR A 129 9.33 -3.33 8.26
N SER A 130 8.99 -2.99 9.50
CA SER A 130 7.91 -2.04 9.81
C SER A 130 8.22 -0.64 9.28
N TRP A 131 9.48 -0.19 9.38
CA TRP A 131 9.91 1.08 8.82
C TRP A 131 9.87 1.10 7.29
N TRP A 132 10.32 0.03 6.65
CA TRP A 132 10.22 -0.08 5.19
C TRP A 132 8.77 -0.12 4.71
N MET A 133 7.89 -0.80 5.44
CA MET A 133 6.47 -0.84 5.17
C MET A 133 5.86 0.56 5.26
N PHE A 134 6.20 1.31 6.31
CA PHE A 134 5.80 2.71 6.46
C PHE A 134 6.21 3.55 5.24
N VAL A 135 7.47 3.46 4.82
CA VAL A 135 7.98 4.21 3.65
C VAL A 135 7.19 3.85 2.40
N SER A 136 6.94 2.56 2.17
CA SER A 136 6.21 2.09 1.00
C SER A 136 4.76 2.57 0.97
N LEU A 137 4.03 2.43 2.08
CA LEU A 137 2.66 2.90 2.23
C LEU A 137 2.56 4.41 2.00
N PHE A 138 3.50 5.18 2.54
CA PHE A 138 3.57 6.63 2.39
C PHE A 138 3.77 7.03 0.91
N LEU A 139 4.76 6.42 0.24
CA LEU A 139 5.05 6.69 -1.17
C LEU A 139 3.85 6.36 -2.05
N GLN A 140 3.20 5.21 -1.85
CA GLN A 140 2.01 4.84 -2.60
C GLN A 140 0.82 5.76 -2.33
N ALA A 141 0.61 6.16 -1.08
CA ALA A 141 -0.47 7.07 -0.74
C ALA A 141 -0.29 8.44 -1.42
N ILE A 142 0.92 9.00 -1.35
CA ILE A 142 1.25 10.25 -2.04
C ILE A 142 1.08 10.10 -3.55
N PHE A 143 1.64 9.04 -4.13
CA PHE A 143 1.57 8.82 -5.56
C PHE A 143 0.13 8.64 -6.03
N GLY A 144 -0.66 7.85 -5.31
CA GLY A 144 -2.08 7.65 -5.58
C GLY A 144 -2.87 8.95 -5.50
N ILE A 145 -2.73 9.72 -4.42
CA ILE A 145 -3.41 11.01 -4.27
C ILE A 145 -3.01 11.96 -5.41
N LEU A 146 -1.71 12.02 -5.75
CA LEU A 146 -1.19 12.89 -6.81
C LEU A 146 -1.77 12.52 -8.19
N VAL A 147 -1.82 11.24 -8.52
CA VAL A 147 -2.39 10.73 -9.78
C VAL A 147 -3.89 11.00 -9.83
N TRP A 148 -4.65 10.63 -8.80
CA TRP A 148 -6.11 10.72 -8.80
C TRP A 148 -6.63 12.16 -8.69
N SER A 149 -5.94 13.03 -7.95
CA SER A 149 -6.30 14.45 -7.87
C SER A 149 -6.15 15.15 -9.23
N ASN A 150 -5.10 14.80 -9.98
CA ASN A 150 -4.73 15.44 -11.24
C ASN A 150 -5.02 14.58 -12.47
N ILE A 151 -5.90 13.57 -12.38
CA ILE A 151 -6.08 12.54 -13.43
C ILE A 151 -6.29 13.11 -14.86
N THR A 152 -6.89 14.31 -14.98
CA THR A 152 -7.17 14.97 -16.26
C THR A 152 -6.00 15.74 -16.86
N THR A 153 -5.00 16.10 -16.04
CA THR A 153 -3.81 16.89 -16.43
C THR A 153 -2.51 16.12 -16.22
N TYR A 154 -2.58 14.94 -15.59
CA TYR A 154 -1.45 14.10 -15.24
C TYR A 154 -0.80 13.50 -16.51
N GLY A 155 0.52 13.59 -16.60
CA GLY A 155 1.27 13.19 -17.78
C GLY A 155 1.28 14.23 -18.92
N GLY A 156 0.73 15.42 -18.69
CA GLY A 156 0.76 16.54 -19.64
C GLY A 156 0.07 16.19 -20.95
N GLU A 157 0.79 16.27 -22.06
CA GLU A 157 0.26 15.98 -23.41
C GLU A 157 -0.23 14.52 -23.55
N LEU A 158 0.27 13.59 -22.73
CA LEU A 158 -0.15 12.18 -22.73
C LEU A 158 -1.49 11.94 -22.01
N ALA A 159 -2.04 12.94 -21.30
CA ALA A 159 -3.28 12.80 -20.54
C ALA A 159 -4.48 12.46 -21.45
N ASN A 160 -4.53 13.06 -22.64
CA ASN A 160 -5.63 12.86 -23.60
C ASN A 160 -5.56 11.53 -24.36
N CYS A 161 -4.49 10.75 -24.17
CA CYS A 161 -4.26 9.51 -24.90
C CYS A 161 -4.77 8.25 -24.15
N THR A 162 -5.32 8.39 -22.94
CA THR A 162 -5.75 7.24 -22.11
C THR A 162 -7.23 7.31 -21.78
N ASP A 163 -8.09 6.79 -22.66
CA ASP A 163 -9.54 6.74 -22.41
C ASP A 163 -9.95 5.58 -21.49
N ARG A 164 -9.14 4.51 -21.44
CA ARG A 164 -9.44 3.26 -20.73
C ARG A 164 -8.20 2.70 -20.06
N THR A 165 -8.37 2.09 -18.89
CA THR A 165 -7.36 1.21 -18.30
C THR A 165 -7.94 -0.15 -18.01
N SER A 166 -7.10 -1.17 -18.14
CA SER A 166 -7.36 -2.49 -17.61
C SER A 166 -6.84 -2.57 -16.18
N LEU A 167 -7.74 -2.73 -15.23
CA LEU A 167 -7.43 -3.05 -13.83
C LEU A 167 -7.54 -4.56 -13.63
N PHE A 168 -6.55 -5.14 -12.93
CA PHE A 168 -6.62 -6.53 -12.52
C PHE A 168 -7.24 -6.58 -11.13
N ILE A 169 -8.48 -7.08 -11.03
CA ILE A 169 -9.22 -7.17 -9.77
C ILE A 169 -9.70 -8.61 -9.63
N LEU A 170 -9.32 -9.27 -8.52
CA LEU A 170 -9.78 -10.62 -8.15
C LEU A 170 -9.56 -11.69 -9.25
N GLY A 171 -8.40 -11.67 -9.91
CA GLY A 171 -8.08 -12.66 -10.94
C GLY A 171 -8.66 -12.37 -12.33
N GLY A 172 -9.50 -11.33 -12.46
CA GLY A 172 -10.07 -10.88 -13.74
C GLY A 172 -9.43 -9.58 -14.26
N ILE A 173 -9.37 -9.44 -15.58
CA ILE A 173 -9.03 -8.18 -16.26
C ILE A 173 -10.31 -7.38 -16.45
N TRP A 174 -10.46 -6.28 -15.73
CA TRP A 174 -11.59 -5.37 -15.82
C TRP A 174 -11.18 -4.10 -16.56
N THR A 175 -11.76 -3.83 -17.72
CA THR A 175 -11.53 -2.55 -18.42
C THR A 175 -12.46 -1.49 -17.84
N LEU A 176 -11.89 -0.50 -17.16
CA LEU A 176 -12.65 0.59 -16.55
C LEU A 176 -12.30 1.93 -17.24
N PRO A 177 -13.30 2.79 -17.49
CA PRO A 177 -13.07 4.14 -18.01
C PRO A 177 -12.41 4.98 -16.92
N VAL A 178 -11.14 5.35 -17.12
CA VAL A 178 -10.28 6.03 -16.13
C VAL A 178 -10.85 7.38 -15.71
N LEU A 179 -11.45 8.07 -16.66
CA LEU A 179 -12.06 9.39 -16.50
C LEU A 179 -13.42 9.33 -15.79
N ASN A 180 -13.89 8.16 -15.35
CA ASN A 180 -15.11 8.07 -14.59
C ASN A 180 -14.96 8.73 -13.21
N ASN A 181 -15.74 9.78 -12.97
CA ASN A 181 -15.76 10.52 -11.71
C ASN A 181 -16.00 9.61 -10.49
N LEU A 182 -16.77 8.52 -10.63
CA LEU A 182 -16.98 7.58 -9.54
C LEU A 182 -15.67 6.96 -9.08
N ILE A 183 -14.83 6.48 -10.01
CA ILE A 183 -13.55 5.84 -9.67
C ILE A 183 -12.64 6.85 -8.98
N LYS A 184 -12.54 8.08 -9.51
CA LYS A 184 -11.79 9.16 -8.89
C LYS A 184 -12.25 9.44 -7.46
N ILE A 185 -13.56 9.55 -7.24
CA ILE A 185 -14.17 9.82 -5.93
C ILE A 185 -13.88 8.69 -4.95
N PHE A 186 -13.85 7.43 -5.39
CA PHE A 186 -13.53 6.29 -4.51
C PHE A 186 -12.03 6.11 -4.27
N SER A 187 -11.19 6.38 -5.27
CA SER A 187 -9.74 6.16 -5.15
C SER A 187 -9.07 7.14 -4.19
N ILE A 188 -9.46 8.42 -4.18
CA ILE A 188 -8.85 9.42 -3.28
C ILE A 188 -9.01 9.02 -1.80
N PRO A 189 -10.21 8.68 -1.29
CA PRO A 189 -10.38 8.16 0.07
C PRO A 189 -9.55 6.92 0.36
N VAL A 190 -9.44 5.98 -0.58
CA VAL A 190 -8.65 4.74 -0.37
C VAL A 190 -7.18 5.07 -0.10
N TYR A 191 -6.57 5.96 -0.88
CA TYR A 191 -5.20 6.40 -0.62
C TYR A 191 -5.10 7.34 0.59
N GLY A 192 -6.13 8.12 0.87
CA GLY A 192 -6.23 8.96 2.07
C GLY A 192 -6.24 8.14 3.36
N ILE A 193 -6.99 7.04 3.41
CA ILE A 193 -7.00 6.11 4.55
C ILE A 193 -5.62 5.51 4.78
N ARG A 194 -4.90 5.13 3.70
CA ARG A 194 -3.51 4.68 3.82
C ARG A 194 -2.60 5.76 4.39
N LEU A 195 -2.70 7.00 3.90
CA LEU A 195 -1.91 8.11 4.44
C LEU A 195 -2.21 8.34 5.93
N LEU A 196 -3.47 8.20 6.32
CA LEU A 196 -3.89 8.36 7.70
C LEU A 196 -3.32 7.25 8.61
N ASP A 197 -3.31 5.99 8.17
CA ASP A 197 -2.68 4.89 8.91
C ASP A 197 -1.17 5.12 9.09
N VAL A 198 -0.50 5.64 8.07
CA VAL A 198 0.91 6.06 8.13
C VAL A 198 1.10 7.15 9.19
N VAL A 199 0.28 8.21 9.18
CA VAL A 199 0.36 9.30 10.16
C VAL A 199 0.13 8.81 11.59
N VAL A 200 -0.89 7.96 11.80
CA VAL A 200 -1.19 7.38 13.11
C VAL A 200 -0.04 6.50 13.61
N THR A 201 0.54 5.68 12.72
CA THR A 201 1.71 4.85 13.04
C THR A 201 2.90 5.70 13.45
N LEU A 202 3.19 6.78 12.72
CA LEU A 202 4.29 7.70 13.02
C LEU A 202 4.09 8.38 14.38
N LEU A 203 2.88 8.88 14.65
CA LEU A 203 2.55 9.55 15.91
C LEU A 203 2.74 8.59 17.10
N ASN A 204 2.25 7.35 16.97
CA ASN A 204 2.43 6.32 17.98
C ASN A 204 3.92 5.99 18.21
N ALA A 205 4.72 5.91 17.15
CA ALA A 205 6.16 5.67 17.25
C ALA A 205 6.87 6.81 17.98
N VAL A 206 6.55 8.07 17.68
CA VAL A 206 7.13 9.26 18.32
C VAL A 206 6.75 9.33 19.81
N ILE A 207 5.47 9.08 20.14
CA ILE A 207 5.00 9.05 21.54
C ILE A 207 5.75 7.96 22.31
N ARG A 208 5.83 6.74 21.76
CA ARG A 208 6.55 5.62 22.39
C ARG A 208 8.04 5.95 22.59
N TRP A 209 8.67 6.59 21.60
CA TRP A 209 10.06 7.04 21.70
C TRP A 209 10.26 8.04 22.84
N ASN A 210 9.41 9.06 22.92
CA ASN A 210 9.48 10.09 23.97
C ASN A 210 9.25 9.50 25.37
N LEU A 211 8.30 8.58 25.53
CA LEU A 211 8.05 7.89 26.79
C LEU A 211 9.24 7.02 27.22
N ARG A 212 9.84 6.27 26.29
CA ARG A 212 11.05 5.47 26.58
C ARG A 212 12.24 6.34 26.99
N ARG A 213 12.35 7.56 26.46
CA ARG A 213 13.40 8.52 26.86
C ARG A 213 13.25 9.01 28.30
N GLY A 214 12.04 9.03 28.84
CA GLY A 214 11.74 9.52 30.19
C GLY A 214 11.90 8.45 31.29
N HIS A 215 11.81 7.17 30.95
CA HIS A 215 11.92 6.08 31.91
C HIS A 215 13.02 5.10 31.53
N ASN A 216 14.11 5.12 32.30
CA ASN A 216 15.30 4.33 32.02
C ASN A 216 15.15 2.81 32.21
N ASN A 217 14.00 2.24 32.62
CA ASN A 217 13.86 0.78 32.67
C ASN A 217 12.46 0.18 32.97
N SER A 218 11.35 0.90 32.79
CA SER A 218 10.01 0.30 33.02
C SER A 218 9.29 0.05 31.70
N ASP A 219 8.82 -1.19 31.51
CA ASP A 219 7.94 -1.60 30.40
C ASP A 219 6.64 -0.80 30.46
N ILE A 220 6.54 0.26 29.64
CA ILE A 220 5.32 1.05 29.51
C ILE A 220 4.41 0.37 28.48
N ARG A 221 3.36 -0.29 28.95
CA ARG A 221 2.22 -0.70 28.09
C ARG A 221 1.37 0.54 27.81
N ILE A 222 1.34 0.98 26.55
CA ILE A 222 0.44 2.06 26.11
C ILE A 222 -0.90 1.42 25.75
N PRO A 223 -2.02 1.80 26.37
CA PRO A 223 -3.34 1.33 25.96
C PRO A 223 -3.66 1.85 24.55
N LEU A 224 -3.68 0.94 23.58
CA LEU A 224 -4.02 1.23 22.16
C LEU A 224 -5.48 1.70 21.99
N GLY A 225 -6.32 1.57 23.01
CA GLY A 225 -7.76 1.89 22.96
C GLY A 225 -8.08 3.37 22.71
N ASP A 226 -7.28 4.30 23.24
CA ASP A 226 -7.64 5.73 23.27
C ASP A 226 -7.54 6.44 21.92
N PHE A 227 -6.65 5.98 21.02
CA PHE A 227 -6.50 6.60 19.69
C PHE A 227 -7.68 6.31 18.75
N SER A 228 -8.43 5.24 18.98
CA SER A 228 -9.60 4.89 18.17
C SER A 228 -10.68 5.97 18.19
N TRP A 229 -10.80 6.72 19.30
CA TRP A 229 -11.83 7.76 19.46
C TRP A 229 -11.57 9.02 18.62
N LEU A 230 -10.30 9.46 18.51
CA LEU A 230 -9.90 10.59 17.67
C LEU A 230 -10.23 10.38 16.19
N PHE A 231 -10.13 9.14 15.72
CA PHE A 231 -10.45 8.78 14.33
C PHE A 231 -11.95 8.87 14.03
N PHE A 232 -12.80 8.38 14.94
CA PHE A 232 -14.25 8.46 14.76
C PHE A 232 -14.78 9.90 14.89
N SER A 233 -14.16 10.75 15.70
CA SER A 233 -14.50 12.18 15.75
C SER A 233 -14.15 12.97 14.48
N LEU A 234 -13.29 12.43 13.61
CA LEU A 234 -12.95 13.02 12.32
C LEU A 234 -13.87 12.54 11.18
N LEU A 235 -14.63 11.46 11.41
CA LEU A 235 -15.57 10.86 10.45
C LEU A 235 -17.04 11.19 10.75
N SER A 236 -17.35 11.73 11.93
CA SER A 236 -18.67 12.23 12.34
C SER A 236 -18.81 13.73 12.12
#